data_AF-A0A2W5Q982-F1
#
_entry.id   AF-A0A2W5Q982-F1
#
_cell.length_a   1.000
_cell.length_b   1.000
_cell.length_c   1.000
_cell.angle_alpha   90.00
_cell.angle_beta   90.00
_cell.angle_gamma   90.00
#
_symmetry.space_group_name_H-M   'P 1'
#
loop_
_entity.id
_entity.type
_entity.pdbx_description
1 polymer ?
#
loop_
_entity_poly.entity_id
_entity_poly.type
_entity_poly.pdbx_seq_one_letter_code
_entity_poly.pdbx_strand_id
1 'polypeptide(L)'
;MGLLACLMLAASGPALAQGAGADSAQQRYERQIARCNNGQWPAPQREACVRDAGRLLDSANGGMPPPQTPQPSSDGRAIIMTPQGAPPPPSGSDFVTSPDGRAVTAVPPPGDRIVRP
;
A
#
# COMPACT_ATOMS: atom_id res chain seq x y z
N MET A 1 -10.08 54.08 38.00
CA MET A 1 -8.88 54.25 37.14
C MET A 1 -7.72 53.55 37.83
N GLY A 2 -7.48 52.30 37.45
CA GLY A 2 -6.40 51.47 37.99
C GLY A 2 -6.24 50.25 37.10
N LEU A 3 -5.15 50.22 36.33
CA LEU A 3 -4.73 49.08 35.51
C LEU A 3 -4.40 47.88 36.41
N LEU A 4 -4.89 46.70 36.04
CA LEU A 4 -4.22 45.45 36.41
C LEU A 4 -4.50 44.38 35.33
N ALA A 5 -3.43 44.08 34.60
CA ALA A 5 -3.34 43.03 33.61
C ALA A 5 -3.40 41.65 34.27
N CYS A 6 -4.09 40.71 33.61
CA CYS A 6 -3.79 39.28 33.73
C CYS A 6 -4.08 38.63 32.37
N LEU A 7 -3.05 38.56 31.53
CA LEU A 7 -2.95 37.53 30.50
C LEU A 7 -3.03 36.17 31.20
N MET A 8 -4.01 35.34 30.87
CA MET A 8 -3.92 33.90 31.12
C MET A 8 -4.51 33.12 29.93
N LEU A 9 -3.57 32.72 29.07
CA LEU A 9 -3.41 31.33 28.63
C LEU A 9 -4.64 30.65 28.02
N ALA A 10 -4.93 30.97 26.76
CA ALA A 10 -5.73 30.11 25.90
C ALA A 10 -4.99 28.78 25.72
N ALA A 11 -5.57 27.72 26.30
CA ALA A 11 -5.08 26.35 26.25
C ALA A 11 -4.88 25.89 24.79
N SER A 12 -3.63 25.79 24.36
CA SER A 12 -3.24 25.09 23.15
C SER A 12 -3.18 23.60 23.49
N GLY A 13 -4.29 22.88 23.32
CA GLY A 13 -4.28 21.42 23.38
C GLY A 13 -3.59 20.87 22.14
N PRO A 14 -2.48 20.12 22.23
CA PRO A 14 -1.95 19.43 21.07
C PRO A 14 -2.84 18.22 20.78
N ALA A 15 -3.66 18.35 19.74
CA ALA A 15 -4.22 17.22 19.03
C ALA A 15 -3.09 16.51 18.27
N LEU A 16 -2.29 15.70 18.97
CA LEU A 16 -1.29 14.79 18.38
C LEU A 16 -1.70 13.35 18.70
N ALA A 17 -2.78 12.91 18.07
CA ALA A 17 -3.30 11.56 18.24
C ALA A 17 -3.40 10.80 16.92
N GLN A 18 -2.58 11.10 15.90
CA GLN A 18 -2.53 10.33 14.65
C GLN A 18 -1.12 10.45 14.02
N GLY A 19 -0.17 9.60 14.42
CA GLY A 19 1.18 9.60 13.80
C GLY A 19 2.27 8.81 14.54
N ALA A 20 2.10 8.53 15.84
CA ALA A 20 3.16 7.92 16.66
C ALA A 20 3.52 6.46 16.33
N GLY A 21 2.77 5.79 15.44
CA GLY A 21 2.96 4.37 15.13
C GLY A 21 4.10 4.08 14.14
N ALA A 22 4.09 4.75 12.99
CA ALA A 22 5.06 4.50 11.92
C ALA A 22 6.45 5.04 12.27
N ASP A 23 6.54 6.27 12.80
CA ASP A 23 7.81 6.89 13.18
C ASP A 23 8.52 6.11 14.31
N SER A 24 7.77 5.58 15.28
CA SER A 24 8.35 4.77 16.36
C SER A 24 8.72 3.36 15.92
N ALA A 25 8.03 2.78 14.92
CA ALA A 25 8.39 1.49 14.32
C ALA A 25 9.69 1.62 13.51
N GLN A 26 9.81 2.68 12.71
CA GLN A 26 11.00 2.99 11.93
C GLN A 26 12.24 3.16 12.83
N GLN A 27 12.13 3.93 13.92
CA GLN A 27 13.22 4.11 14.89
C GLN A 27 13.63 2.80 15.61
N ARG A 28 12.70 1.87 15.81
CA ARG A 28 13.02 0.54 16.37
C ARG A 28 13.78 -0.30 15.35
N TYR A 29 13.34 -0.29 14.09
CA TYR A 29 14.02 -0.96 12.99
C TYR A 29 15.47 -0.48 12.82
N GLU A 30 15.70 0.83 12.78
CA GLU A 30 17.05 1.40 12.62
C GLU A 30 18.01 0.96 13.73
N ARG A 31 17.56 1.00 14.99
CA ARG A 31 18.35 0.51 16.14
C ARG A 31 18.66 -0.98 16.03
N GLN A 32 17.74 -1.77 15.49
CA GLN A 32 17.91 -3.21 15.33
C GLN A 32 18.87 -3.55 14.19
N ILE A 33 18.80 -2.85 13.06
CA ILE A 33 19.76 -2.97 11.96
C ILE A 33 21.18 -2.62 12.41
N ALA A 34 21.34 -1.55 13.20
CA ALA A 34 22.64 -1.21 13.78
C ALA A 34 23.22 -2.33 14.66
N ARG A 35 22.36 -3.03 15.43
CA ARG A 35 22.76 -4.21 16.20
C ARG A 35 23.13 -5.40 15.31
N CYS A 36 22.36 -5.67 14.26
CA CYS A 36 22.67 -6.76 13.33
C CYS A 36 24.02 -6.53 12.61
N ASN A 37 24.34 -5.26 12.28
CA ASN A 37 25.53 -4.89 11.52
C ASN A 37 26.75 -4.54 12.37
N ASN A 38 26.78 -4.91 13.66
CA ASN A 38 27.87 -4.55 14.57
C ASN A 38 29.23 -5.28 14.30
N GLY A 39 29.32 -6.08 13.25
CA GLY A 39 30.52 -6.84 12.86
C GLY A 39 30.79 -8.11 13.68
N GLN A 40 29.95 -8.43 14.67
CA GLN A 40 30.15 -9.55 15.59
C GLN A 40 29.55 -10.87 15.08
N TRP A 41 28.70 -10.80 14.05
CA TRP A 41 27.95 -11.93 13.51
C TRP A 41 28.49 -12.37 12.13
N PRO A 42 28.69 -13.68 11.88
CA PRO A 42 28.91 -14.20 10.54
C PRO A 42 27.68 -13.97 9.65
N ALA A 43 27.90 -13.94 8.33
CA ALA A 43 26.92 -13.52 7.34
C ALA A 43 25.53 -14.18 7.49
N PRO A 44 25.40 -15.51 7.68
CA PRO A 44 24.08 -16.14 7.78
C PRO A 44 23.24 -15.63 8.96
N GLN A 45 23.88 -15.36 10.11
CA GLN A 45 23.19 -14.94 11.32
C GLN A 45 22.86 -13.45 11.27
N ARG A 46 23.73 -12.64 10.67
CA ARG A 46 23.44 -11.24 10.35
C ARG A 46 22.22 -11.12 9.44
N GLU A 47 22.17 -11.92 8.38
CA GLU A 47 21.04 -11.93 7.43
C GLU A 47 19.73 -12.39 8.07
N ALA A 48 19.78 -13.35 9.01
CA ALA A 48 18.62 -13.72 9.80
C ALA A 48 18.13 -12.56 10.67
N CYS A 49 19.04 -11.88 11.38
CA CYS A 49 18.72 -10.72 12.21
C CYS A 49 18.08 -9.58 11.41
N VAL A 50 18.62 -9.26 10.23
CA VAL A 50 18.09 -8.22 9.33
C VAL A 50 16.68 -8.59 8.83
N ARG A 51 16.46 -9.86 8.44
CA ARG A 51 15.13 -10.33 8.03
C ARG A 51 14.10 -10.24 9.14
N ASP A 52 14.47 -10.60 10.37
CA ASP A 52 13.57 -10.48 11.52
C ASP A 52 13.25 -9.02 11.86
N ALA A 53 14.23 -8.12 11.77
CA ALA A 53 14.00 -6.69 11.94
C ALA A 53 13.01 -6.14 10.88
N GLY A 54 13.16 -6.55 9.61
CA GLY A 54 12.25 -6.18 8.53
C GLY A 54 10.83 -6.68 8.78
N ARG A 55 10.68 -7.95 9.19
CA ARG A 55 9.36 -8.51 9.56
C ARG A 55 8.66 -7.73 10.66
N LEU A 56 9.41 -7.28 11.67
CA LEU A 56 8.85 -6.47 12.76
C LEU A 56 8.36 -5.13 12.24
N LEU A 57 9.11 -4.47 11.36
CA LEU A 57 8.69 -3.22 10.72
C LEU A 57 7.43 -3.43 9.86
N ASP A 58 7.41 -4.47 9.03
CA ASP A 58 6.26 -4.80 8.18
C ASP A 58 5.01 -5.05 9.02
N SER A 59 5.14 -5.79 10.13
CA SER A 59 4.02 -6.03 11.05
C SER A 59 3.49 -4.75 11.70
N ALA A 60 4.37 -3.80 12.01
CA ALA A 60 3.99 -2.52 12.58
C ALA A 60 3.32 -1.58 11.56
N ASN A 61 3.61 -1.74 10.27
CA ASN A 61 3.05 -0.95 9.17
C ASN A 61 1.74 -1.51 8.60
N GLY A 62 1.06 -2.40 9.33
CA GLY A 62 -0.22 -2.98 8.91
C GLY A 62 -0.13 -4.39 8.33
N GLY A 63 1.05 -5.03 8.44
CA GLY A 63 1.27 -6.48 8.47
C GLY A 63 0.38 -7.35 7.57
N MET A 64 1.01 -7.97 6.56
CA MET A 64 0.39 -8.87 5.58
C MET A 64 -0.64 -8.17 4.67
N PRO A 65 -0.48 -8.24 3.33
CA PRO A 65 -1.53 -7.77 2.44
C PRO A 65 -2.84 -8.51 2.72
N PRO A 66 -4.00 -7.85 2.53
CA PRO A 66 -5.29 -8.46 2.78
C PRO A 66 -5.43 -9.77 1.98
N PRO A 67 -6.15 -10.76 2.53
CA PRO A 67 -6.39 -12.01 1.82
C PRO A 67 -7.05 -11.71 0.48
N GLN A 68 -6.51 -12.31 -0.58
CA GLN A 68 -7.07 -12.14 -1.91
C GLN A 68 -8.25 -13.09 -2.10
N THR A 69 -9.35 -12.55 -2.62
CA THR A 69 -10.56 -13.28 -2.97
C THR A 69 -10.64 -13.45 -4.48
N PRO A 70 -10.95 -14.66 -4.99
CA PRO A 70 -11.19 -14.85 -6.40
C PRO A 70 -12.51 -14.18 -6.80
N GLN A 71 -12.45 -13.24 -7.76
CA GLN A 71 -13.61 -12.67 -8.43
C GLN A 71 -13.61 -13.03 -9.92
N PRO A 72 -14.76 -13.36 -10.51
CA PRO A 72 -14.86 -13.44 -11.96
C PRO A 72 -14.65 -12.05 -12.59
N SER A 73 -13.93 -12.02 -13.71
CA SER A 73 -13.89 -10.87 -14.62
C SER A 73 -15.31 -10.52 -15.08
N SER A 74 -15.56 -9.26 -15.43
CA SER A 74 -16.88 -8.79 -15.87
C SER A 74 -17.38 -9.45 -17.16
N ASP A 75 -16.46 -10.01 -17.97
CA ASP A 75 -16.76 -10.83 -19.15
C ASP A 75 -16.88 -12.35 -18.85
N GLY A 76 -16.64 -12.77 -17.60
CA GLY A 76 -16.69 -14.18 -17.18
C GLY A 76 -15.57 -15.07 -17.73
N ARG A 77 -14.56 -14.51 -18.42
CA ARG A 77 -13.50 -15.29 -19.09
C ARG A 77 -12.28 -15.54 -18.21
N ALA A 78 -12.14 -14.83 -17.10
CA ALA A 78 -11.01 -14.92 -16.19
C ALA A 78 -11.44 -14.89 -14.72
N ILE A 79 -10.60 -15.46 -13.86
CA ILE A 79 -10.68 -15.29 -12.41
C ILE A 79 -9.56 -14.34 -12.00
N ILE A 80 -9.91 -13.21 -11.39
CA ILE A 80 -9.01 -12.17 -10.96
C ILE A 80 -8.95 -12.20 -9.44
N MET A 81 -7.74 -12.27 -8.90
CA MET A 81 -7.50 -12.22 -7.46
C MET A 81 -7.50 -10.76 -7.03
N THR A 82 -8.46 -10.37 -6.20
CA THR A 82 -8.61 -9.01 -5.70
C THR A 82 -8.70 -9.01 -4.18
N PRO A 83 -8.28 -7.93 -3.48
CA PRO A 83 -8.58 -7.77 -2.07
C PRO A 83 -10.08 -7.80 -1.80
N GLN A 84 -10.48 -8.29 -0.62
CA GLN A 84 -11.89 -8.29 -0.23
C GLN A 84 -12.45 -6.84 -0.22
N GLY A 85 -13.59 -6.63 -0.90
CA GLY A 85 -14.23 -5.32 -1.01
C GLY A 85 -13.66 -4.40 -2.09
N ALA A 86 -12.70 -4.87 -2.89
CA ALA A 86 -12.24 -4.16 -4.07
C ALA A 86 -13.37 -4.00 -5.11
N PRO A 87 -13.36 -2.93 -5.92
CA PRO A 87 -14.31 -2.78 -7.02
C PRO A 87 -14.21 -3.96 -7.99
N PRO A 88 -15.31 -4.30 -8.69
CA PRO A 88 -15.31 -5.40 -9.64
C PRO A 88 -14.23 -5.20 -10.70
N PRO A 89 -13.49 -6.26 -11.05
CA PRO A 89 -12.36 -6.13 -11.94
C PRO A 89 -12.80 -5.84 -13.40
N PRO A 90 -12.00 -5.09 -14.16
CA PRO A 90 -12.33 -4.73 -15.54
C PRO A 90 -12.35 -5.95 -16.46
N SER A 91 -13.15 -5.88 -17.54
CA SER A 91 -13.17 -6.91 -18.58
C SER A 91 -11.85 -6.95 -19.34
N GLY A 92 -11.51 -8.12 -19.87
CA GLY A 92 -10.44 -8.23 -20.86
C GLY A 92 -10.83 -7.56 -22.19
N SER A 93 -9.81 -7.27 -23.01
CA SER A 93 -10.03 -6.77 -24.38
C SER A 93 -10.83 -7.76 -25.21
N ASP A 94 -11.73 -7.25 -26.05
CA ASP A 94 -12.36 -8.05 -27.10
C ASP A 94 -11.46 -8.09 -28.34
N PHE A 95 -11.71 -9.02 -29.25
CA PHE A 95 -10.95 -9.15 -30.48
C PHE A 95 -11.87 -8.99 -31.69
N VAL A 96 -11.51 -8.08 -32.59
CA VAL A 96 -12.23 -7.87 -33.85
C VAL A 96 -11.31 -8.25 -34.99
N THR A 97 -11.83 -9.08 -35.91
CA THR A 97 -11.10 -9.42 -37.14
C THR A 97 -11.26 -8.28 -38.14
N SER A 98 -10.16 -7.89 -38.78
CA SER A 98 -10.15 -6.86 -39.83
C SER A 98 -11.10 -7.25 -40.97
N PRO A 99 -11.78 -6.30 -41.63
CA PRO A 99 -12.72 -6.61 -42.72
C PRO A 99 -12.11 -7.44 -43.86
N ASP A 100 -10.81 -7.24 -44.14
CA ASP A 100 -10.04 -7.98 -45.14
C ASP A 100 -9.49 -9.34 -44.63
N GLY A 101 -9.72 -9.67 -43.36
CA GLY A 101 -9.38 -10.95 -42.74
C GLY A 101 -7.90 -11.14 -42.38
N ARG A 102 -7.03 -10.16 -42.63
CA ARG A 102 -5.56 -10.34 -42.46
C ARG A 102 -5.04 -10.01 -41.07
N ALA A 103 -5.85 -9.41 -40.21
CA ALA A 103 -5.46 -9.00 -38.88
C ALA A 103 -6.56 -9.25 -37.86
N VAL A 104 -6.16 -9.48 -36.61
CA VAL A 104 -7.03 -9.49 -35.44
C VAL A 104 -6.55 -8.39 -34.51
N THR A 105 -7.43 -7.45 -34.20
CA THR A 105 -7.11 -6.30 -33.36
C THR A 105 -7.79 -6.44 -32.00
N ALA A 106 -7.03 -6.28 -30.93
CA ALA A 106 -7.60 -6.18 -29.59
C ALA A 106 -8.27 -4.82 -29.42
N VAL A 107 -9.55 -4.82 -29.05
CA VAL A 107 -10.35 -3.63 -28.79
C VAL A 107 -10.52 -3.49 -27.28
N PRO A 108 -10.16 -2.34 -26.69
CA PRO A 108 -10.35 -2.09 -25.27
C PRO A 108 -11.82 -2.26 -24.84
N PRO A 109 -12.07 -2.62 -23.57
CA PRO A 109 -13.42 -2.73 -23.03
C PRO A 109 -14.19 -1.41 -23.17
N PRO A 110 -15.53 -1.42 -23.25
CA PRO A 110 -16.34 -0.25 -23.58
C PRO A 110 -16.09 0.99 -22.71
N GLY A 111 -15.74 0.80 -21.43
CA GLY A 111 -15.44 1.89 -20.49
C GLY A 111 -14.14 2.66 -20.77
N ASP A 112 -13.21 2.08 -21.53
CA ASP A 112 -11.88 2.64 -21.82
C ASP A 112 -11.76 3.18 -23.26
N ARG A 113 -12.85 3.16 -24.02
CA ARG A 113 -12.86 3.62 -25.42
C ARG A 113 -12.95 5.14 -25.48
N ILE A 114 -11.98 5.77 -26.14
CA ILE A 114 -12.07 7.18 -26.51
C ILE A 114 -13.12 7.30 -27.64
N VAL A 115 -14.32 7.76 -27.30
CA VAL A 115 -15.36 8.07 -28.30
C VAL A 115 -15.00 9.42 -28.94
N ARG A 116 -14.63 9.40 -30.21
CA ARG A 116 -14.48 10.63 -30.99
C ARG A 116 -15.90 11.16 -31.27
N PRO A 117 -16.19 12.45 -30.95
CA PRO A 117 -17.51 13.03 -31.17
C PRO A 117 -17.87 13.11 -32.66
#